data_AF-A0A1D6FHX1-F1
#
_entry.id   AF-A0A1D6FHX1-F1
#
_cell.length_a   1.000
_cell.length_b   1.000
_cell.length_c   1.000
_cell.angle_alpha   90.00
_cell.angle_beta   90.00
_cell.angle_gamma   90.00
#
_symmetry.space_group_name_H-M   'P 1'
#
loop_
_entity.id
_entity.type
_entity.pdbx_description
1 polymer ?
#
loop_
_entity_poly.entity_id
_entity_poly.type
_entity_poly.pdbx_seq_one_letter_code
_entity_poly.pdbx_strand_id
1 'polypeptide(L)'
;MAAESFLFTSESVNEGHPDKLCDQVSDAVLDACLAQDPDSKVACETCTKTNDEIAADLKEHVIKPVIPERYLDEKTIFHLNPSGRFVIGGPHGDAGLTGRKIIIDTYGGWGAHGGGAFSGKDPTKVDRSGAYVARQAAKSIVASGLARRCLVQVSYAIGVPEPLSVFVDSYGTGTIPDKEILKIVKENFDFRPGMITINLDLKKGGNRFIKTAAYGHFGRDDADFTWEVVKPLKKASA
;
A
#
# COMPACT_ATOMS: atom_id res chain seq x y z
N MET A 1 -7.97 -65.29 -24.44
CA MET A 1 -8.30 -63.92 -24.89
C MET A 1 -8.81 -63.17 -23.67
N ALA A 2 -8.03 -62.24 -23.13
CA ALA A 2 -8.47 -61.40 -22.02
C ALA A 2 -9.58 -60.45 -22.52
N ALA A 3 -10.66 -60.28 -21.76
CA ALA A 3 -11.72 -59.34 -22.10
C ALA A 3 -11.14 -57.92 -22.09
N GLU A 4 -11.24 -57.20 -23.21
CA GLU A 4 -10.92 -55.77 -23.25
C GLU A 4 -11.88 -55.02 -22.34
N SER A 5 -11.36 -54.47 -21.25
CA SER A 5 -12.11 -53.59 -20.36
C SER A 5 -12.33 -52.24 -21.06
N PHE A 6 -13.56 -51.97 -21.50
CA PHE A 6 -13.98 -50.66 -21.97
C PHE A 6 -14.16 -49.73 -20.76
N LEU A 7 -13.26 -48.75 -20.61
CA LEU A 7 -13.34 -47.73 -19.57
C LEU A 7 -14.13 -46.54 -20.11
N PHE A 8 -15.40 -46.42 -19.71
CA PHE A 8 -16.21 -45.24 -19.96
C PHE A 8 -16.00 -44.23 -18.83
N THR A 9 -15.35 -43.11 -19.11
CA THR A 9 -15.23 -41.99 -18.18
C THR A 9 -16.15 -40.86 -18.64
N SER A 10 -17.09 -40.49 -17.78
CA SER A 10 -17.96 -39.32 -17.97
C SER A 10 -17.68 -38.35 -16.83
N GLU A 11 -17.34 -37.11 -17.19
CA GLU A 11 -17.34 -35.99 -16.26
C GLU A 11 -18.70 -35.30 -16.41
N SER A 12 -19.59 -35.54 -15.44
CA SER A 12 -20.92 -34.95 -15.41
C SER A 12 -21.08 -34.18 -14.11
N VAL A 13 -21.36 -32.89 -14.24
CA VAL A 13 -21.77 -32.00 -13.16
C VAL A 13 -23.14 -31.43 -13.51
N ASN A 14 -23.94 -31.10 -12.50
CA ASN A 14 -25.34 -30.68 -12.66
C ASN A 14 -25.47 -29.39 -13.51
N GLU A 15 -26.62 -29.22 -14.19
CA GLU A 15 -26.94 -27.97 -14.87
C GLU A 15 -26.83 -26.76 -13.93
N GLY A 16 -26.13 -25.71 -14.39
CA GLY A 16 -25.82 -24.52 -13.60
C GLY A 16 -24.47 -24.56 -12.88
N HIS A 17 -23.73 -25.67 -12.94
CA HIS A 17 -22.36 -25.72 -12.41
C HIS A 17 -21.44 -24.73 -13.16
N PRO A 18 -20.59 -23.96 -12.45
CA PRO A 18 -19.68 -22.97 -13.03
C PRO A 18 -18.85 -23.51 -14.21
N ASP A 19 -18.40 -24.77 -14.10
CA ASP A 19 -17.74 -25.53 -15.16
C ASP A 19 -18.53 -25.57 -16.48
N LYS A 20 -19.82 -25.92 -16.45
CA LYS A 20 -20.66 -26.00 -17.65
C LYS A 20 -20.92 -24.64 -18.29
N LEU A 21 -20.93 -23.59 -17.48
CA LEU A 21 -21.00 -22.22 -17.98
C LEU A 21 -19.70 -21.83 -18.68
N CYS A 22 -18.54 -22.20 -18.11
CA CYS A 22 -17.24 -22.00 -18.75
C CYS A 22 -17.13 -22.78 -20.07
N ASP A 23 -17.59 -24.03 -20.11
CA ASP A 23 -17.65 -24.86 -21.31
C ASP A 23 -18.47 -24.15 -22.40
N GLN A 24 -19.71 -23.77 -22.09
CA GLN A 24 -20.61 -23.11 -23.06
C GLN A 24 -20.05 -21.81 -23.63
N VAL A 25 -19.39 -21.00 -22.81
CA VAL A 25 -18.76 -19.75 -23.26
C VAL A 25 -17.54 -20.04 -24.13
N SER A 26 -16.72 -21.02 -23.76
CA SER A 26 -15.53 -21.42 -24.53
C SER A 26 -15.92 -22.03 -25.88
N ASP A 27 -16.94 -22.89 -25.88
CA ASP A 27 -17.51 -23.51 -27.09
C ASP A 27 -18.10 -22.45 -28.02
N ALA A 28 -18.88 -21.50 -27.51
CA ALA A 28 -19.46 -20.44 -28.33
C ALA A 28 -18.37 -19.56 -29.00
N VAL A 29 -17.25 -19.32 -28.32
CA VAL A 29 -16.09 -18.60 -28.89
C VAL A 29 -15.41 -19.43 -29.97
N LEU A 30 -15.18 -20.72 -29.72
CA LEU A 30 -14.62 -21.65 -30.70
C LEU A 30 -15.51 -21.75 -31.96
N ASP A 31 -16.81 -21.93 -31.78
CA ASP A 31 -17.79 -22.03 -32.85
C ASP A 31 -17.82 -20.76 -33.72
N ALA A 32 -17.79 -19.57 -33.09
CA ALA A 32 -17.78 -18.30 -33.80
C ALA A 32 -16.49 -18.09 -34.62
N CYS A 33 -15.36 -18.60 -34.15
CA CYS A 33 -14.08 -18.58 -34.88
C CYS A 33 -14.09 -19.57 -36.04
N LEU A 34 -14.52 -20.82 -35.82
CA LEU A 34 -14.59 -21.85 -36.85
C LEU A 34 -15.60 -21.53 -37.95
N ALA A 35 -16.69 -20.83 -37.62
CA ALA A 35 -17.68 -20.37 -38.59
C ALA A 35 -17.11 -19.35 -39.59
N GLN A 36 -16.09 -18.58 -39.19
CA GLN A 36 -15.44 -17.58 -40.04
C GLN A 36 -14.20 -18.15 -40.74
N ASP A 37 -13.46 -19.01 -40.06
CA ASP A 37 -12.25 -19.65 -40.56
C ASP A 37 -12.21 -21.13 -40.11
N PRO A 38 -12.48 -22.08 -41.01
CA PRO A 38 -12.47 -23.51 -40.70
C PRO A 38 -11.12 -24.03 -40.18
N ASP A 39 -10.01 -23.35 -40.48
CA ASP A 39 -8.66 -23.73 -40.04
C ASP A 39 -8.22 -23.03 -38.75
N SER A 40 -9.11 -22.25 -38.12
CA SER A 40 -8.83 -21.45 -36.93
C SER A 40 -8.29 -22.29 -35.76
N LYS A 41 -7.29 -21.75 -35.06
CA LYS A 41 -6.72 -22.33 -33.83
C LYS A 41 -7.03 -21.39 -32.67
N VAL A 42 -7.92 -21.83 -31.78
CA VAL A 42 -8.40 -21.02 -30.65
C VAL A 42 -7.93 -21.63 -29.35
N ALA A 43 -7.29 -20.81 -28.50
CA ALA A 43 -7.07 -21.11 -27.09
C ALA A 43 -7.90 -20.11 -26.28
N CYS A 44 -8.95 -20.60 -25.63
CA CYS A 44 -9.85 -19.81 -24.79
C CYS A 44 -9.86 -20.40 -23.39
N GLU A 45 -9.58 -19.57 -22.38
CA GLU A 45 -9.69 -19.95 -20.98
C GLU A 45 -10.84 -19.15 -20.37
N THR A 46 -11.90 -19.85 -19.97
CA THR A 46 -13.04 -19.24 -19.29
C THR A 46 -13.03 -19.63 -17.82
N CYS A 47 -13.07 -18.63 -16.93
CA CYS A 47 -13.19 -18.85 -15.51
C CYS A 47 -14.49 -18.25 -14.97
N THR A 48 -15.18 -18.99 -14.11
CA THR A 48 -16.34 -18.53 -13.37
C THR A 48 -16.13 -18.89 -11.90
N LYS A 49 -16.17 -17.88 -11.03
CA LYS A 49 -16.21 -18.07 -9.57
C LYS A 49 -17.45 -17.37 -9.04
N THR A 50 -18.16 -18.02 -8.14
CA THR A 50 -19.25 -17.40 -7.40
C THR A 50 -18.68 -16.38 -6.41
N ASN A 51 -19.49 -15.38 -6.03
CA ASN A 51 -19.05 -14.43 -4.99
C ASN A 51 -18.79 -15.13 -3.65
N ASP A 52 -19.49 -16.23 -3.36
CA ASP A 52 -19.32 -16.98 -2.12
C ASP A 52 -17.96 -17.71 -2.08
N GLU A 53 -17.54 -18.30 -3.20
CA GLU A 53 -16.20 -18.90 -3.32
C GLU A 53 -15.10 -17.84 -3.21
N ILE A 54 -15.27 -16.68 -3.86
CA ILE A 54 -14.32 -15.55 -3.72
C ILE A 54 -14.27 -15.09 -2.26
N ALA A 55 -15.42 -14.99 -1.59
CA ALA A 55 -15.49 -14.60 -0.19
C ALA A 55 -14.80 -15.62 0.73
N ALA A 56 -14.95 -16.92 0.46
CA ALA A 56 -14.27 -17.98 1.19
C ALA A 56 -12.74 -17.91 0.98
N ASP A 57 -12.29 -17.79 -0.28
CA ASP A 57 -10.87 -17.67 -0.63
C ASP A 57 -10.24 -16.41 -0.01
N LEU A 58 -10.92 -15.27 -0.04
CA LEU A 58 -10.45 -14.03 0.59
C LEU A 58 -10.29 -14.19 2.11
N LYS A 59 -11.22 -14.88 2.76
CA LYS A 59 -11.12 -15.16 4.20
C LYS A 59 -9.90 -16.04 4.50
N GLU A 60 -9.74 -17.12 3.75
CA GLU A 60 -8.70 -18.12 4.02
C GLU A 60 -7.29 -17.64 3.65
N HIS A 61 -7.14 -17.09 2.45
CA HIS A 61 -5.83 -16.83 1.86
C HIS A 61 -5.33 -15.39 2.05
N VAL A 62 -6.19 -14.46 2.48
CA VAL A 62 -5.82 -13.04 2.67
C VAL A 62 -6.10 -12.56 4.08
N ILE A 63 -7.33 -12.68 4.57
CA ILE A 63 -7.72 -12.10 5.87
C ILE A 63 -7.05 -12.85 7.02
N LYS A 64 -7.19 -14.17 7.10
CA LYS A 64 -6.59 -14.97 8.19
C LYS A 64 -5.05 -14.83 8.26
N PRO A 65 -4.29 -14.85 7.14
CA PRO A 65 -2.83 -14.68 7.20
C PRO A 65 -2.38 -13.27 7.59
N VAL A 66 -3.20 -12.24 7.31
CA VAL A 66 -2.82 -10.83 7.52
C VAL A 66 -3.28 -10.30 8.87
N ILE A 67 -4.50 -10.61 9.31
CA ILE A 67 -5.07 -10.08 10.55
C ILE A 67 -4.79 -11.06 11.69
N PRO A 68 -4.06 -10.66 12.76
CA PRO A 68 -3.84 -11.51 13.91
C PRO A 68 -5.17 -11.97 14.53
N GLU A 69 -5.28 -13.27 14.80
CA GLU A 69 -6.51 -13.92 15.28
C GLU A 69 -7.12 -13.24 16.51
N ARG A 70 -6.30 -12.72 17.42
CA ARG A 70 -6.75 -11.96 18.62
C ARG A 70 -7.62 -10.72 18.33
N TYR A 71 -7.68 -10.25 17.09
CA TYR A 71 -8.51 -9.12 16.67
C TYR A 71 -9.74 -9.53 15.84
N LEU A 72 -9.93 -10.83 15.61
CA LEU A 72 -11.09 -11.39 14.90
C LEU A 72 -11.99 -12.14 15.89
N ASP A 73 -13.29 -11.92 15.78
CA ASP A 73 -14.31 -12.56 16.61
C ASP A 73 -15.60 -12.81 15.80
N GLU A 74 -16.60 -13.44 16.42
CA GLU A 74 -17.87 -13.75 15.74
C GLU A 74 -18.70 -12.51 15.39
N LYS A 75 -18.37 -11.34 15.97
CA LYS A 75 -19.03 -10.06 15.70
C LYS A 75 -18.36 -9.27 14.59
N THR A 76 -17.21 -9.74 14.08
CA THR A 76 -16.48 -9.10 13.01
C THR A 76 -17.29 -9.15 11.72
N ILE A 77 -17.60 -7.97 11.17
CA ILE A 77 -18.41 -7.85 9.96
C ILE A 77 -17.49 -7.93 8.74
N PHE A 78 -17.82 -8.82 7.80
CA PHE A 78 -17.09 -8.98 6.55
C PHE A 78 -17.93 -8.50 5.36
N HIS A 79 -17.46 -7.48 4.66
CA HIS A 79 -18.00 -7.04 3.38
C HIS A 79 -17.04 -7.47 2.26
N LEU A 80 -17.31 -8.61 1.64
CA LEU A 80 -16.44 -9.21 0.62
C LEU A 80 -17.14 -9.15 -0.74
N ASN A 81 -16.57 -8.38 -1.67
CA ASN A 81 -17.20 -8.02 -2.95
C ASN A 81 -18.68 -7.60 -2.79
N PRO A 82 -18.99 -6.60 -1.93
CA PRO A 82 -20.37 -6.24 -1.62
C PRO A 82 -21.15 -5.68 -2.82
N SER A 83 -20.47 -5.16 -3.84
CA SER A 83 -21.06 -4.71 -5.11
C SER A 83 -21.39 -5.87 -6.06
N GLY A 84 -21.07 -7.10 -5.68
CA GLY A 84 -21.17 -8.27 -6.53
C GLY A 84 -19.99 -8.38 -7.50
N ARG A 85 -20.29 -8.82 -8.73
CA ARG A 85 -19.29 -9.18 -9.75
C ARG A 85 -18.46 -7.96 -10.18
N PHE A 86 -17.13 -8.10 -10.16
CA PHE A 86 -16.18 -7.03 -10.51
C PHE A 86 -15.15 -7.55 -11.53
N VAL A 87 -15.56 -7.64 -12.80
CA VAL A 87 -14.72 -8.19 -13.89
C VAL A 87 -13.93 -7.12 -14.62
N ILE A 88 -14.57 -5.98 -14.88
CA ILE A 88 -13.92 -4.83 -15.50
C ILE A 88 -13.33 -3.97 -14.39
N GLY A 89 -12.03 -3.73 -14.45
CA GLY A 89 -11.30 -2.91 -13.49
C GLY A 89 -10.12 -2.19 -14.14
N GLY A 90 -9.27 -1.59 -13.29
CA GLY A 90 -8.13 -0.83 -13.76
C GLY A 90 -8.51 0.41 -14.60
N PRO A 91 -7.59 0.92 -15.44
CA PRO A 91 -7.83 2.14 -16.21
C PRO A 91 -8.99 2.08 -17.21
N HIS A 92 -9.46 0.88 -17.56
CA HIS A 92 -10.61 0.70 -18.45
C HIS A 92 -11.92 1.16 -17.80
N GLY A 93 -12.05 0.98 -16.47
CA GLY A 93 -13.28 1.29 -15.74
C GLY A 93 -13.21 2.57 -14.90
N ASP A 94 -12.02 3.09 -14.59
CA ASP A 94 -11.84 4.27 -13.75
C ASP A 94 -10.55 5.03 -14.06
N ALA A 95 -10.65 6.35 -14.26
CA ALA A 95 -9.52 7.19 -14.62
C ALA A 95 -8.59 7.42 -13.42
N GLY A 96 -7.32 7.06 -13.55
CA GLY A 96 -6.30 7.25 -12.52
C GLY A 96 -5.49 8.54 -12.71
N LEU A 97 -5.17 9.22 -11.60
CA LEU A 97 -4.24 10.35 -11.59
C LEU A 97 -3.23 10.20 -10.44
N THR A 98 -1.97 10.55 -10.71
CA THR A 98 -0.90 10.60 -9.70
C THR A 98 -1.29 11.53 -8.55
N GLY A 99 -1.03 11.12 -7.31
CA GLY A 99 -1.29 11.96 -6.13
C GLY A 99 -2.76 12.01 -5.69
N ARG A 100 -3.59 11.05 -6.10
CA ARG A 100 -4.99 10.94 -5.64
C ARG A 100 -5.20 9.92 -4.50
N LYS A 101 -4.12 9.36 -3.96
CA LYS A 101 -4.15 8.39 -2.84
C LYS A 101 -3.23 8.81 -1.68
N ILE A 102 -3.02 10.12 -1.50
CA ILE A 102 -2.06 10.68 -0.52
C ILE A 102 -2.30 10.25 0.94
N ILE A 103 -3.55 9.94 1.32
CA ILE A 103 -3.85 9.43 2.67
C ILE A 103 -3.49 7.95 2.82
N ILE A 104 -3.66 7.15 1.77
CA ILE A 104 -3.21 5.75 1.72
C ILE A 104 -1.68 5.68 1.70
N ASP A 105 -1.03 6.61 0.98
CA ASP A 105 0.43 6.70 0.90
C ASP A 105 1.09 7.01 2.25
N THR A 106 0.33 7.56 3.21
CA THR A 106 0.83 8.07 4.49
C THR A 106 0.33 7.28 5.70
N TYR A 107 -0.75 7.75 6.34
CA TYR A 107 -1.11 7.33 7.70
C TYR A 107 -2.58 6.91 7.83
N GLY A 108 -3.30 6.73 6.72
CA GLY A 108 -4.67 6.18 6.75
C GLY A 108 -5.67 7.03 7.54
N GLY A 109 -5.47 8.35 7.59
CA GLY A 109 -6.30 9.29 8.34
C GLY A 109 -5.79 9.63 9.74
N TRP A 110 -4.79 8.89 10.25
CA TRP A 110 -4.10 9.25 11.49
C TRP A 110 -3.09 10.40 11.25
N GLY A 111 -2.80 11.17 12.30
CA GLY A 111 -1.88 12.31 12.20
C GLY A 111 -2.49 13.45 11.40
N ALA A 112 -1.77 13.95 10.38
CA ALA A 112 -2.21 15.00 9.47
C ALA A 112 -1.49 14.86 8.11
N HIS A 113 -1.95 15.61 7.10
CA HIS A 113 -1.33 15.66 5.78
C HIS A 113 -1.19 17.09 5.28
N GLY A 114 -0.03 17.46 4.73
CA GLY A 114 0.24 18.82 4.21
C GLY A 114 -0.33 19.12 2.82
N GLY A 115 -1.00 18.13 2.21
CA GLY A 115 -1.65 18.22 0.88
C GLY A 115 -0.76 17.82 -0.31
N GLY A 116 0.55 17.94 -0.20
CA GLY A 116 1.48 17.60 -1.28
C GLY A 116 1.58 16.10 -1.58
N ALA A 117 1.29 15.69 -2.82
CA ALA A 117 1.55 14.32 -3.28
C ALA A 117 3.05 13.99 -3.34
N PHE A 118 3.42 12.71 -3.25
CA PHE A 118 4.82 12.28 -3.31
C PHE A 118 5.24 11.81 -4.70
N SER A 119 4.53 10.85 -5.31
CA SER A 119 4.87 10.23 -6.60
C SER A 119 5.00 11.27 -7.73
N GLY A 120 5.96 11.07 -8.63
CA GLY A 120 6.26 12.00 -9.73
C GLY A 120 7.17 13.19 -9.37
N LYS A 121 7.56 13.37 -8.10
CA LYS A 121 8.45 14.44 -7.66
C LYS A 121 9.85 13.92 -7.36
N ASP A 122 10.88 14.59 -7.84
CA ASP A 122 12.25 14.29 -7.41
C ASP A 122 12.45 14.73 -5.92
N PRO A 123 13.47 14.20 -5.22
CA PRO A 123 13.60 14.40 -3.77
C PRO A 123 13.97 15.83 -3.35
N THR A 124 14.25 16.75 -4.29
CA THR A 124 14.42 18.17 -3.94
C THR A 124 13.10 18.84 -3.55
N LYS A 125 11.94 18.24 -3.88
CA LYS A 125 10.62 18.79 -3.58
C LYS A 125 10.26 18.48 -2.13
N VAL A 126 10.09 19.54 -1.35
CA VAL A 126 9.84 19.47 0.10
C VAL A 126 8.55 18.74 0.47
N ASP A 127 7.57 18.66 -0.45
CA ASP A 127 6.40 17.80 -0.25
C ASP A 127 6.78 16.35 0.04
N ARG A 128 7.84 15.84 -0.63
CA ARG A 128 8.36 14.49 -0.40
C ARG A 128 9.42 14.48 0.68
N SER A 129 10.50 15.24 0.51
CA SER A 129 11.64 15.19 1.43
C SER A 129 11.30 15.71 2.82
N GLY A 130 10.52 16.78 2.92
CA GLY A 130 10.00 17.31 4.19
C GLY A 130 9.13 16.29 4.92
N ALA A 131 8.21 15.61 4.22
CA ALA A 131 7.39 14.56 4.80
C ALA A 131 8.24 13.37 5.30
N TYR A 132 9.28 12.99 4.56
CA TYR A 132 10.16 11.88 4.94
C TYR A 132 11.01 12.22 6.18
N VAL A 133 11.60 13.40 6.26
CA VAL A 133 12.35 13.79 7.48
C VAL A 133 11.42 13.97 8.68
N ALA A 134 10.19 14.47 8.47
CA ALA A 134 9.19 14.54 9.54
C ALA A 134 8.80 13.14 10.05
N ARG A 135 8.65 12.15 9.15
CA ARG A 135 8.48 10.74 9.52
C ARG A 135 9.66 10.24 10.35
N GLN A 136 10.89 10.47 9.90
CA GLN A 136 12.09 10.03 10.63
C GLN A 136 12.15 10.67 12.03
N ALA A 137 11.84 11.96 12.14
CA ALA A 137 11.78 12.67 13.41
C ALA A 137 10.73 12.06 14.35
N ALA A 138 9.48 11.93 13.89
CA ALA A 138 8.40 11.33 14.68
C ALA A 138 8.72 9.89 15.13
N LYS A 139 9.25 9.07 14.22
CA LYS A 139 9.68 7.69 14.53
C LYS A 139 10.78 7.68 15.59
N SER A 140 11.75 8.58 15.49
CA SER A 140 12.88 8.67 16.43
C SER A 140 12.46 9.16 17.81
N ILE A 141 11.52 10.10 17.90
CA ILE A 141 10.93 10.57 19.17
C ILE A 141 10.25 9.40 19.89
N VAL A 142 9.42 8.63 19.18
CA VAL A 142 8.71 7.48 19.79
C VAL A 142 9.69 6.36 20.15
N ALA A 143 10.62 6.01 19.26
CA ALA A 143 11.58 4.95 19.48
C ALA A 143 12.57 5.26 20.63
N SER A 144 12.85 6.53 20.91
CA SER A 144 13.69 6.96 22.03
C SER A 144 12.93 7.03 23.37
N GLY A 145 11.65 6.70 23.40
CA GLY A 145 10.81 6.73 24.60
C GLY A 145 10.41 8.14 25.04
N LEU A 146 10.59 9.15 24.20
CA LEU A 146 10.20 10.53 24.53
C LEU A 146 8.68 10.72 24.48
N ALA A 147 7.96 9.91 23.69
CA ALA A 147 6.50 9.89 23.63
C ALA A 147 5.99 8.51 23.17
N ARG A 148 4.71 8.21 23.40
CA ARG A 148 4.07 7.00 22.83
C ARG A 148 3.48 7.25 21.44
N ARG A 149 3.15 8.51 21.15
CA ARG A 149 2.62 8.97 19.86
C ARG A 149 3.16 10.36 19.58
N CYS A 150 3.46 10.67 18.32
CA CYS A 150 4.00 11.97 17.95
C CYS A 150 3.56 12.37 16.54
N LEU A 151 3.18 13.64 16.39
CA LEU A 151 3.03 14.35 15.12
C LEU A 151 4.13 15.40 15.02
N VAL A 152 4.78 15.47 13.86
CA VAL A 152 5.76 16.50 13.51
C VAL A 152 5.29 17.22 12.26
N GLN A 153 5.25 18.54 12.30
CA GLN A 153 4.96 19.39 11.15
C GLN A 153 6.18 20.24 10.83
N VAL A 154 6.45 20.43 9.53
CA VAL A 154 7.45 21.36 9.01
C VAL A 154 6.85 22.14 7.84
N SER A 155 7.17 23.43 7.73
CA SER A 155 6.73 24.28 6.62
C SER A 155 7.89 25.07 6.01
N TYR A 156 7.77 25.41 4.73
CA TYR A 156 8.82 26.06 3.95
C TYR A 156 8.26 27.22 3.12
N ALA A 157 9.11 28.21 2.84
CA ALA A 157 8.91 29.20 1.79
C ALA A 157 9.77 28.86 0.58
N ILE A 158 9.27 29.15 -0.63
CA ILE A 158 10.06 29.00 -1.86
C ILE A 158 11.31 29.89 -1.79
N GLY A 159 12.47 29.31 -2.10
CA GLY A 159 13.76 30.01 -2.07
C GLY A 159 14.38 30.20 -0.69
N VAL A 160 13.71 29.80 0.40
CA VAL A 160 14.26 29.89 1.77
C VAL A 160 14.74 28.50 2.21
N PRO A 161 16.02 28.34 2.60
CA PRO A 161 16.57 27.03 2.95
C PRO A 161 16.07 26.53 4.31
N GLU A 162 15.93 27.40 5.30
CA GLU A 162 15.45 27.04 6.63
C GLU A 162 13.92 26.88 6.64
N PRO A 163 13.37 25.97 7.46
CA PRO A 163 11.92 25.87 7.61
C PRO A 163 11.37 27.15 8.28
N LEU A 164 10.21 27.61 7.82
CA LEU A 164 9.51 28.72 8.46
C LEU A 164 8.99 28.34 9.84
N SER A 165 8.57 27.08 9.99
CA SER A 165 8.11 26.55 11.27
C SER A 165 8.41 25.06 11.37
N VAL A 166 8.64 24.62 12.62
CA VAL A 166 8.69 23.21 13.02
C VAL A 166 7.83 23.08 14.27
N PHE A 167 6.93 22.11 14.28
CA PHE A 167 6.00 21.86 15.38
C PHE A 167 6.01 20.37 15.76
N VAL A 168 5.87 20.10 17.06
CA VAL A 168 5.78 18.76 17.64
C VAL A 168 4.55 18.71 18.53
N ASP A 169 3.75 17.67 18.37
CA ASP A 169 2.62 17.33 19.25
C ASP A 169 2.73 15.87 19.68
N SER A 170 2.87 15.62 20.99
CA SER A 170 2.94 14.27 21.53
C SER A 170 1.57 13.69 21.91
N TYR A 171 0.48 14.40 21.63
CA TYR A 171 -0.89 14.07 22.06
C TYR A 171 -0.99 13.84 23.57
N GLY A 172 -0.21 14.60 24.36
CA GLY A 172 -0.12 14.44 25.81
C GLY A 172 0.55 13.14 26.27
N THR A 173 1.24 12.41 25.38
CA THR A 173 1.94 11.16 25.71
C THR A 173 3.44 11.34 25.94
N GLY A 174 3.93 12.57 25.86
CA GLY A 174 5.32 12.92 26.09
C GLY A 174 5.77 12.65 27.53
N THR A 175 6.99 12.16 27.71
CA THR A 175 7.65 12.04 29.02
C THR A 175 8.26 13.37 29.49
N ILE A 176 8.40 14.32 28.56
CA ILE A 176 8.80 15.71 28.77
C ILE A 176 7.89 16.63 27.94
N PRO A 177 7.80 17.94 28.24
CA PRO A 177 6.96 18.86 27.49
C PRO A 177 7.32 18.93 25.99
N ASP A 178 6.33 19.11 25.12
CA ASP A 178 6.51 19.15 23.66
C ASP A 178 7.50 20.24 23.20
N LYS A 179 7.60 21.35 23.95
CA LYS A 179 8.62 22.40 23.70
C LYS A 179 10.06 21.88 23.84
N GLU A 180 10.30 20.97 24.77
CA GLU A 180 11.62 20.38 25.00
C GLU A 180 11.91 19.30 23.96
N ILE A 181 10.89 18.51 23.58
CA ILE A 181 11.00 17.57 22.45
C ILE A 181 11.32 18.33 21.16
N LEU A 182 10.64 19.46 20.91
CA LEU A 182 10.92 20.32 19.75
C LEU A 182 12.36 20.84 19.75
N LYS A 183 12.89 21.25 20.92
CA LYS A 183 14.30 21.67 21.04
C LYS A 183 15.24 20.53 20.65
N ILE A 184 15.03 19.33 21.20
CA ILE A 184 15.80 18.12 20.84
C ILE A 184 15.72 17.85 19.33
N VAL A 185 14.53 17.93 18.73
CA VAL A 185 14.35 17.72 17.29
C VAL A 185 15.14 18.74 16.47
N LYS A 186 15.05 20.03 16.80
CA LYS A 186 15.78 21.10 16.08
C LYS A 186 17.30 21.00 16.22
N GLU A 187 17.81 20.47 17.33
CA GLU A 187 19.24 20.23 17.55
C GLU A 187 19.75 18.97 16.83
N ASN A 188 18.89 17.96 16.65
CA ASN A 188 19.29 16.67 16.09
C ASN A 188 18.95 16.53 14.60
N PHE A 189 18.05 17.32 14.02
CA PHE A 189 17.66 17.23 12.60
C PHE A 189 17.97 18.51 11.84
N ASP A 190 18.56 18.34 10.65
CA ASP A 190 18.76 19.42 9.70
C ASP A 190 17.61 19.40 8.68
N PHE A 191 16.70 20.36 8.81
CA PHE A 191 15.50 20.47 7.97
C PHE A 191 15.73 21.23 6.67
N ARG A 192 16.97 21.64 6.33
CA ARG A 192 17.24 22.29 5.05
C ARG A 192 17.05 21.29 3.90
N PRO A 193 16.31 21.61 2.82
CA PRO A 193 15.99 20.64 1.75
C PRO A 193 17.20 19.92 1.15
N GLY A 194 18.32 20.64 0.96
CA GLY A 194 19.57 20.06 0.49
C GLY A 194 20.15 19.03 1.46
N MET A 195 20.10 19.32 2.76
CA MET A 195 20.63 18.45 3.81
C MET A 195 19.73 17.25 4.05
N ILE A 196 18.41 17.41 3.98
CA ILE A 196 17.46 16.27 4.01
C ILE A 196 17.80 15.28 2.90
N THR A 197 17.97 15.80 1.68
CA THR A 197 18.28 14.97 0.51
C THR A 197 19.58 14.19 0.67
N ILE A 198 20.62 14.81 1.27
CA ILE A 198 21.92 14.18 1.53
C ILE A 198 21.82 13.17 2.69
N ASN A 199 21.26 13.58 3.83
CA ASN A 199 21.21 12.78 5.05
C ASN A 199 20.33 11.53 4.90
N LEU A 200 19.28 11.61 4.10
CA LEU A 200 18.43 10.48 3.74
C LEU A 200 18.88 9.80 2.44
N ASP A 201 20.00 10.20 1.85
CA ASP A 201 20.56 9.61 0.64
C ASP A 201 19.52 9.48 -0.49
N LEU A 202 18.67 10.49 -0.67
CA LEU A 202 17.47 10.40 -1.52
C LEU A 202 17.78 10.42 -3.02
N LYS A 203 19.01 10.81 -3.40
CA LYS A 203 19.47 10.86 -4.79
C LYS A 203 20.20 9.58 -5.22
N LYS A 204 20.39 8.61 -4.33
CA LYS A 204 20.94 7.31 -4.72
C LYS A 204 20.06 6.69 -5.81
N GLY A 205 20.70 6.28 -6.90
CA GLY A 205 20.03 5.71 -8.07
C GLY A 205 19.33 4.38 -7.77
N GLY A 206 18.60 3.86 -8.76
CA GLY A 206 17.83 2.62 -8.67
C GLY A 206 16.32 2.86 -8.50
N ASN A 207 15.62 1.83 -8.05
CA ASN A 207 14.15 1.77 -8.11
C ASN A 207 13.44 2.14 -6.79
N ARG A 208 14.13 2.85 -5.88
CA ARG A 208 13.61 3.20 -4.53
C ARG A 208 12.19 3.78 -4.58
N PHE A 209 11.97 4.80 -5.40
CA PHE A 209 10.68 5.50 -5.44
C PHE A 209 9.57 4.75 -6.16
N ILE A 210 9.91 3.74 -6.99
CA ILE A 210 8.92 2.81 -7.54
C ILE A 210 8.40 1.92 -6.42
N LYS A 211 9.29 1.43 -5.55
CA LYS A 211 8.90 0.62 -4.38
C LYS A 211 7.98 1.37 -3.43
N THR A 212 8.11 2.69 -3.29
CA THR A 212 7.25 3.50 -2.41
C THR A 212 5.87 3.79 -3.00
N ALA A 213 5.69 3.69 -4.33
CA ALA A 213 4.48 4.12 -5.02
C ALA A 213 3.27 3.18 -4.87
N ALA A 214 3.43 2.07 -4.13
CA ALA A 214 2.38 1.15 -3.74
C ALA A 214 2.61 0.67 -2.30
N TYR A 215 1.53 0.36 -1.60
CA TYR A 215 1.53 -0.14 -0.21
C TYR A 215 2.17 0.83 0.80
N GLY A 216 2.14 2.13 0.52
CA GLY A 216 2.56 3.18 1.44
C GLY A 216 4.06 3.48 1.42
N HIS A 217 4.38 4.74 1.76
CA HIS A 217 5.74 5.26 1.84
C HIS A 217 6.41 5.02 3.20
N PHE A 218 5.62 4.73 4.23
CA PHE A 218 6.05 4.67 5.64
C PHE A 218 5.72 3.33 6.27
N GLY A 219 6.39 3.02 7.38
CA GLY A 219 6.16 1.80 8.16
C GLY A 219 6.66 0.52 7.50
N ARG A 220 7.71 0.62 6.68
CA ARG A 220 8.31 -0.50 5.94
C ARG A 220 9.80 -0.60 6.24
N ASP A 221 10.33 -1.81 6.28
CA ASP A 221 11.71 -2.09 6.71
C ASP A 221 12.69 -2.31 5.54
N ASP A 222 12.31 -1.88 4.34
CA ASP A 222 13.20 -1.91 3.18
C ASP A 222 14.42 -1.00 3.44
N ALA A 223 15.63 -1.54 3.23
CA ALA A 223 16.88 -0.83 3.51
C ALA A 223 17.05 0.47 2.71
N ASP A 224 16.37 0.62 1.58
CA ASP A 224 16.39 1.87 0.82
C ASP A 224 15.53 2.97 1.45
N PHE A 225 14.67 2.64 2.41
CA PHE A 225 13.78 3.61 3.06
C PHE A 225 14.47 4.21 4.27
N THR A 226 15.52 4.97 3.97
CA THR A 226 16.43 5.60 4.95
C THR A 226 15.72 6.46 5.99
N TRP A 227 14.53 7.01 5.69
CA TRP A 227 13.70 7.76 6.64
C TRP A 227 13.00 6.88 7.69
N GLU A 228 12.93 5.56 7.48
CA GLU A 228 12.48 4.62 8.50
C GLU A 228 13.60 4.21 9.46
N VAL A 229 14.86 4.58 9.20
CA VAL A 229 15.96 4.34 10.13
C VAL A 229 15.89 5.35 11.26
N VAL A 230 15.73 4.85 12.49
CA VAL A 230 15.68 5.66 13.71
C VAL A 230 17.01 6.39 13.92
N LYS A 231 16.93 7.70 14.16
CA LYS A 231 18.08 8.51 14.55
C LYS A 231 18.21 8.52 16.08
N PRO A 232 19.36 8.14 16.65
CA PRO A 232 19.61 8.34 18.07
C PRO A 232 19.56 9.83 18.41
N LEU A 233 18.70 10.21 19.36
CA LEU A 233 18.53 11.61 19.77
C LEU A 233 19.43 11.91 20.95
N LYS A 234 20.33 12.88 20.80
CA LYS A 234 21.06 13.44 21.92
C LYS A 234 20.07 14.26 22.74
N LYS A 235 19.91 13.90 24.02
CA LYS A 235 19.17 14.73 24.97
C LYS A 235 19.89 16.07 25.10
N ALA A 236 19.15 17.17 25.14
CA ALA A 236 19.74 18.49 25.32
C ALA A 236 20.66 18.48 26.56
N SER A 237 21.85 19.04 26.43
CA SER A 237 22.72 19.31 27.57
C SER A 237 21.92 20.12 28.59
N ALA A 238 21.93 19.67 29.85
CA ALA A 238 21.32 20.39 30.96
C ALA A 238 21.88 21.82 31.07
#